data_AF-A0A7I0JQP2-F1
#
_entry.id   AF-A0A7I0JQP2-F1
#
_cell.length_a   1.000
_cell.length_b   1.000
_cell.length_c   1.000
_cell.angle_alpha   90.00
_cell.angle_beta   90.00
_cell.angle_gamma   90.00
#
_symmetry.space_group_name_H-M   'P 1'
#
loop_
_entity.id
_entity.type
_entity.pdbx_description
1 polymer ?
#
loop_
_entity_poly.entity_id
_entity_poly.type
_entity_poly.pdbx_seq_one_letter_code
_entity_poly.pdbx_strand_id
1 'polypeptide(L)'
;TTITIGLKSLKGALKRMIAGMQVFVTEASGPGVIAFSRDGPGHIVPIHLRRGQEIQVREHQFLAATASVDYSFERVRGQGTMLFGQCGFFIDRFRGETGDGIVWLHG
;
A
#
# COMPACT_ATOMS: atom_id res chain seq x y z
N THR A 1 -19.56 19.92 -1.13
CA THR A 1 -18.35 19.20 -0.70
C THR A 1 -18.44 17.79 -1.24
N THR A 2 -17.78 17.50 -2.37
CA THR A 2 -17.95 16.27 -3.15
C THR A 2 -16.60 15.58 -3.30
N ILE A 3 -16.54 14.30 -2.95
CA ILE A 3 -15.36 13.45 -3.11
C ILE A 3 -15.53 12.62 -4.38
N THR A 4 -14.50 12.61 -5.21
CA THR A 4 -14.40 11.72 -6.36
C THR A 4 -13.52 10.53 -6.01
N ILE A 5 -14.02 9.32 -6.26
CA ILE A 5 -13.28 8.07 -6.07
C ILE A 5 -12.97 7.50 -7.44
N GLY A 6 -11.68 7.30 -7.73
CA GLY A 6 -11.18 6.72 -8.97
C GLY A 6 -10.23 5.56 -8.71
N LEU A 7 -9.71 4.97 -9.79
CA LEU A 7 -8.64 3.97 -9.74
C LEU A 7 -7.31 4.65 -10.06
N LYS A 8 -6.34 4.53 -9.15
CA LYS A 8 -4.94 4.88 -9.38
C LYS A 8 -4.23 3.69 -10.00
N SER A 9 -3.75 3.89 -11.23
CA SER A 9 -2.89 2.93 -11.90
C SER A 9 -1.54 2.86 -11.19
N LEU A 10 -1.10 1.65 -10.86
CA LEU A 10 0.20 1.44 -10.26
C LEU A 10 1.25 1.20 -11.36
N LYS A 11 2.45 1.75 -11.15
CA LYS A 11 3.61 1.46 -12.01
C LYS A 11 3.78 -0.07 -12.12
N GLY A 12 3.83 -0.59 -13.34
CA GLY A 12 3.99 -2.03 -13.59
C GLY A 12 2.73 -2.88 -13.42
N ALA A 13 1.53 -2.29 -13.48
CA ALA A 13 0.23 -2.97 -13.43
C ALA A 13 0.18 -4.32 -14.19
N LEU A 14 0.65 -4.38 -15.44
CA LEU A 14 0.66 -5.61 -16.23
C LEU A 14 1.52 -6.72 -15.59
N LYS A 15 2.72 -6.38 -15.11
CA LYS A 15 3.61 -7.32 -14.40
C LYS A 15 2.96 -7.81 -13.10
N ARG A 16 2.16 -6.95 -12.45
CA ARG A 16 1.43 -7.28 -11.22
C ARG A 16 0.30 -8.29 -11.49
N MET A 17 -0.43 -8.12 -12.60
CA MET A 17 -1.47 -9.07 -13.04
C MET A 17 -0.91 -10.45 -13.32
N ILE A 18 0.21 -10.54 -14.04
CA ILE A 18 0.86 -11.82 -14.38
C ILE A 18 1.26 -12.60 -13.12
N ALA A 19 1.59 -11.88 -12.04
CA ALA A 19 1.94 -12.47 -10.76
C ALA A 19 0.74 -12.62 -9.79
N GLY A 20 -0.50 -12.42 -10.27
CA GLY A 20 -1.74 -12.72 -9.54
C GLY A 20 -2.14 -11.70 -8.47
N MET A 21 -1.72 -10.43 -8.61
CA MET A 21 -1.83 -9.43 -7.54
C MET A 21 -2.81 -8.29 -7.85
N GLN A 22 -3.15 -7.53 -6.80
CA GLN A 22 -3.91 -6.28 -6.95
C GLN A 22 -3.16 -5.27 -7.83
N VAL A 23 -3.87 -4.84 -8.87
CA VAL A 23 -3.35 -3.96 -9.92
C VAL A 23 -3.72 -2.50 -9.72
N PHE A 24 -4.71 -2.25 -8.88
CA PHE A 24 -5.33 -0.95 -8.71
C PHE A 24 -5.44 -0.61 -7.22
N VAL A 25 -5.27 0.67 -6.91
CA VAL A 25 -5.61 1.26 -5.62
C VAL A 25 -6.68 2.31 -5.87
N THR A 26 -7.63 2.45 -4.96
CA THR A 26 -8.62 3.53 -5.07
C THR A 26 -7.99 4.86 -4.64
N GLU A 27 -8.26 5.91 -5.40
CA GLU A 27 -7.82 7.27 -5.09
C GLU A 27 -9.04 8.14 -4.84
N ALA A 28 -9.07 8.79 -3.68
CA ALA A 28 -10.08 9.76 -3.31
C ALA A 28 -9.50 11.17 -3.46
N SER A 29 -10.24 12.07 -4.13
CA SER A 29 -9.83 13.46 -4.33
C SER A 29 -11.02 14.41 -4.24
N GLY A 30 -10.73 15.69 -4.03
CA GLY A 30 -11.75 16.74 -3.86
C GLY A 30 -12.08 17.03 -2.39
N PRO A 31 -12.84 18.10 -2.13
CA PRO A 31 -13.16 18.54 -0.79
C PRO A 31 -14.19 17.61 -0.14
N GLY A 32 -13.89 17.10 1.06
CA GLY A 32 -14.82 16.33 1.89
C GLY A 32 -14.16 15.52 2.99
N VAL A 33 -14.98 14.71 3.66
CA VAL A 33 -14.54 13.76 4.70
C VAL A 33 -14.80 12.35 4.18
N ILE A 34 -13.77 11.51 4.23
CA ILE A 34 -13.84 10.08 3.94
C ILE A 34 -13.35 9.33 5.17
N ALA A 35 -14.04 8.25 5.52
CA ALA A 35 -13.65 7.35 6.59
C ALA A 35 -13.15 6.03 6.00
N PHE A 36 -12.07 5.49 6.57
CA PHE A 36 -11.51 4.20 6.19
C PHE A 36 -11.56 3.25 7.38
N SER A 37 -11.85 1.99 7.12
CA SER A 37 -11.80 0.90 8.11
C SER A 37 -11.30 -0.38 7.44
N ARG A 38 -10.86 -1.32 8.27
CA ARG A 38 -10.59 -2.71 7.87
C ARG A 38 -11.67 -3.64 8.38
N ASP A 39 -11.74 -4.80 7.77
CA ASP A 39 -12.68 -5.90 8.04
C ASP A 39 -12.25 -6.76 9.25
N GLY A 40 -11.73 -6.12 10.30
CA GLY A 40 -11.31 -6.84 11.50
C GLY A 40 -10.86 -5.93 12.65
N PRO A 41 -10.83 -6.47 13.88
CA PRO A 41 -10.27 -5.77 15.02
C PRO A 41 -8.77 -5.53 14.80
N GLY A 42 -8.28 -4.38 15.26
CA GLY A 42 -6.88 -4.01 15.14
C GLY A 42 -6.67 -2.54 15.48
N HIS A 43 -5.43 -2.08 15.40
CA HIS A 43 -5.04 -0.69 15.61
C HIS A 43 -4.69 -0.02 14.29
N ILE A 44 -5.06 1.26 14.18
CA ILE A 44 -4.61 2.11 13.07
C ILE A 44 -3.34 2.82 13.51
N VAL A 45 -2.25 2.61 12.78
CA VAL A 45 -0.94 3.21 13.07
C VAL A 45 -0.58 4.20 11.96
N PRO A 46 -0.58 5.52 12.23
CA PRO A 46 -0.08 6.52 11.28
C PRO A 46 1.45 6.57 11.33
N ILE A 47 2.10 6.43 10.18
CA ILE A 47 3.54 6.59 10.03
C ILE A 47 3.80 7.80 9.14
N HIS A 48 4.50 8.79 9.70
CA HIS A 48 4.97 9.93 8.94
C HIS A 48 6.25 9.58 8.17
N LEU A 49 6.22 9.80 6.86
CA LEU A 49 7.35 9.61 5.97
C LEU A 49 7.80 10.98 5.45
N ARG A 50 9.02 11.39 5.81
CA ARG A 50 9.64 12.54 5.17
C ARG A 50 9.99 12.22 3.73
N ARG A 51 10.09 13.23 2.87
CA ARG A 51 10.54 13.04 1.49
C ARG A 51 11.86 12.25 1.46
N GLY A 52 11.88 11.18 0.66
CA GLY A 52 13.00 10.26 0.51
C GLY A 52 13.04 9.12 1.53
N GLN A 53 12.31 9.20 2.65
CA GLN A 53 12.17 8.08 3.59
C GLN A 53 11.28 6.98 3.01
N GLU A 54 11.60 5.75 3.40
CA GLU A 54 10.91 4.54 2.97
C GLU A 54 10.65 3.64 4.17
N ILE A 55 9.52 2.93 4.12
CA ILE A 55 9.26 1.77 4.98
C ILE A 55 8.86 0.57 4.13
N GLN A 56 9.17 -0.60 4.67
CA GLN A 56 8.74 -1.89 4.14
C GLN A 56 7.81 -2.54 5.15
N VAL A 57 6.66 -2.98 4.67
CA VAL A 57 5.57 -3.50 5.49
C VAL A 57 5.17 -4.85 4.92
N ARG A 58 4.84 -5.80 5.80
CA ARG A 58 4.22 -7.05 5.38
C ARG A 58 2.92 -6.76 4.61
N GLU A 59 2.61 -7.58 3.63
CA GLU A 59 1.38 -7.45 2.88
C GLU A 59 0.12 -7.43 3.77
N HIS A 60 -0.97 -6.90 3.23
CA HIS A 60 -2.28 -6.85 3.90
C HIS A 60 -2.32 -5.97 5.16
N GLN A 61 -1.41 -5.01 5.33
CA GLN A 61 -1.46 -4.03 6.41
C GLN A 61 -1.82 -2.61 5.93
N PHE A 62 -1.81 -2.36 4.63
CA PHE A 62 -2.14 -1.05 4.06
C PHE A 62 -3.61 -0.67 4.26
N LEU A 63 -3.87 0.52 4.81
CA LEU A 63 -5.22 1.10 4.92
C LEU A 63 -5.40 2.30 3.97
N ALA A 64 -4.53 3.30 4.09
CA ALA A 64 -4.55 4.51 3.26
C ALA A 64 -3.19 5.21 3.26
N ALA A 65 -2.93 6.07 2.28
CA ALA A 65 -1.77 6.96 2.28
C ALA A 65 -2.10 8.30 1.62
N THR A 66 -1.35 9.35 1.98
CA THR A 66 -1.42 10.64 1.30
C THR A 66 -0.88 10.53 -0.13
N ALA A 67 -1.35 11.39 -1.03
CA ALA A 67 -0.98 11.36 -2.44
C ALA A 67 0.53 11.52 -2.71
N SER A 68 1.29 12.09 -1.77
CA SER A 68 2.75 12.25 -1.82
C SER A 68 3.56 10.97 -1.62
N VAL A 69 2.92 9.89 -1.15
CA VAL A 69 3.54 8.58 -0.92
C VAL A 69 3.43 7.74 -2.20
N ASP A 70 4.57 7.30 -2.71
CA ASP A 70 4.63 6.25 -3.73
C ASP A 70 4.47 4.89 -3.06
N TYR A 71 3.62 4.06 -3.64
CA TYR A 71 3.34 2.71 -3.18
C TYR A 71 3.74 1.71 -4.25
N SER A 72 4.63 0.81 -3.86
CA SER A 72 5.05 -0.34 -4.65
C SER A 72 5.00 -1.60 -3.80
N PHE A 73 5.21 -2.77 -4.41
CA PHE A 73 5.44 -3.99 -3.65
C PHE A 73 6.51 -4.84 -4.30
N GLU A 74 7.00 -5.82 -3.57
CA GLU A 74 7.94 -6.82 -4.04
C GLU A 74 7.58 -8.20 -3.50
N ARG A 75 7.70 -9.23 -4.35
CA ARG A 75 7.56 -10.61 -3.91
C ARG A 75 8.89 -11.09 -3.36
N VAL A 76 8.93 -11.47 -2.09
CA VAL A 76 10.12 -12.07 -1.49
C VAL A 76 10.16 -13.54 -1.89
N ARG A 77 11.17 -13.93 -2.67
CA ARG A 77 11.44 -15.31 -3.10
C ARG A 77 12.74 -15.78 -2.45
N GLY A 78 12.71 -16.87 -1.69
CA GLY A 78 13.89 -17.44 -1.03
C GLY A 78 13.83 -18.96 -0.91
N GLN A 79 15.00 -19.61 -0.94
CA GLN A 79 15.15 -21.07 -0.84
C GLN A 79 14.62 -21.62 0.51
N GLY A 80 14.74 -20.85 1.60
CA GLY A 80 14.19 -21.22 2.91
C GLY A 80 12.67 -21.03 3.05
N THR A 81 12.05 -20.15 2.26
CA THR A 81 10.60 -19.90 2.29
C THR A 81 9.81 -21.01 1.57
N MET A 82 10.48 -21.78 0.69
CA MET A 82 9.89 -22.93 -0.01
C MET A 82 9.61 -24.13 0.92
N LEU A 83 10.27 -24.21 2.09
CA LEU A 83 10.08 -25.27 3.08
C LEU A 83 8.88 -25.03 4.02
N PHE A 84 8.35 -23.80 4.09
CA PHE A 84 7.23 -23.41 4.97
C PHE A 84 5.91 -23.17 4.22
N GLY A 85 5.77 -23.77 3.04
CA GLY A 85 4.61 -23.58 2.16
C GLY A 85 5.00 -22.70 0.97
N GLN A 86 4.81 -23.25 -0.22
CA GLN A 86 5.31 -22.80 -1.53
C GLN A 86 4.85 -21.39 -2.00
N CYS A 87 4.26 -20.56 -1.14
CA CYS A 87 3.62 -19.31 -1.55
C CYS A 87 4.57 -18.10 -1.60
N GLY A 88 5.60 -18.04 -0.76
CA GLY A 88 6.31 -16.77 -0.52
C GLY A 88 5.39 -15.72 0.12
N PHE A 89 5.94 -14.56 0.49
CA PHE A 89 5.16 -13.43 1.01
C PHE A 89 5.54 -12.15 0.26
N PHE A 90 4.68 -11.15 0.33
CA PHE A 90 4.87 -9.87 -0.33
C PHE A 90 5.24 -8.77 0.66
N ILE A 91 6.06 -7.84 0.22
CA ILE A 91 6.39 -6.65 1.00
C ILE A 91 5.83 -5.45 0.26
N ASP A 92 4.97 -4.70 0.94
CA ASP A 92 4.52 -3.39 0.51
C ASP A 92 5.62 -2.38 0.88
N ARG A 93 5.98 -1.53 -0.09
CA ARG A 93 6.98 -0.48 0.07
C ARG A 93 6.32 0.87 -0.11
N PHE A 94 6.46 1.72 0.89
CA PHE A 94 5.94 3.09 0.90
C PHE A 94 7.09 4.06 0.99
N ARG A 95 7.16 5.01 0.05
CA ARG A 95 8.22 6.01 0.00
C ARG A 95 7.63 7.40 -0.14
N GLY A 96 8.07 8.36 0.69
CA GLY A 96 7.76 9.76 0.47
C GLY A 96 8.42 10.26 -0.81
N GLU A 97 7.66 10.46 -1.89
CA GLU A 97 8.23 10.71 -3.22
C GLU A 97 8.18 12.20 -3.58
N THR A 98 6.99 12.77 -3.74
CA THR A 98 6.82 14.18 -4.14
C THR A 98 6.90 15.16 -2.96
N GLY A 99 6.82 14.66 -1.73
CA GLY A 99 6.89 15.44 -0.49
C GLY A 99 6.76 14.54 0.74
N ASP A 100 6.60 15.18 1.90
CA ASP A 100 6.28 14.46 3.13
C ASP A 100 4.87 13.86 3.03
N GLY A 101 4.66 12.73 3.70
CA GLY A 101 3.42 12.00 3.62
C GLY A 101 3.12 11.21 4.87
N ILE A 102 1.92 10.65 4.91
CA ILE A 102 1.48 9.74 5.98
C ILE A 102 0.96 8.48 5.32
N VAL A 103 1.38 7.34 5.86
CA VAL A 103 0.77 6.04 5.57
C VAL A 103 0.07 5.55 6.83
N TRP A 104 -1.17 5.14 6.70
CA TRP A 104 -1.95 4.50 7.76
C TRP A 104 -1.91 2.99 7.52
N LEU A 105 -1.46 2.27 8.54
CA LEU A 105 -1.45 0.81 8.57
C LEU A 105 -2.53 0.30 9.54
N HIS A 106 -3.04 -0.90 9.30
CA HIS A 106 -3.97 -1.60 10.18
C HIS A 106 -3.47 -3.02 10.43
N GLY A 107 -3.43 -3.43 11.70
CA GLY A 107 -3.03 -4.76 12.16
C GLY A 107 -3.27 -4.98 13.65
#